data_AF-A0A3A9CHL5-F1
#
_entry.id   AF-A0A3A9CHL5-F1
#
_cell.length_a   1.000
_cell.length_b   1.000
_cell.length_c   1.000
_cell.angle_alpha   90.00
_cell.angle_beta   90.00
_cell.angle_gamma   90.00
#
_symmetry.space_group_name_H-M   'P 1'
#
loop_
_entity.id
_entity.type
_entity.pdbx_description
1 polymer ?
#
loop_
_entity_poly.entity_id
_entity_poly.type
_entity_poly.pdbx_seq_one_letter_code
_entity_poly.pdbx_strand_id
1 'polypeptide(L)'
;MHESKSQCKRHWHPAFFAGLQIELSEERSNLIFENEHLLGTKPTQIDVIIVKKNNPGIYYIKGDFVPIQFIVTSELEKKKNLWLYSLTDELCGEKDVVQLIQEYKKHQNQYLYESVMDIIVRANADMFKEGDNVCRALEEIMLKRMQEELEERERLGVNIGISQGIIQGEQYFVLLTQSLLSDSRINDLQKAIVDCDFRRGLYMEYGIGRDEGFCERDGSGSSDYLI
;
A
#
# COMPACT_ATOMS: atom_id res chain seq x y z
N MET A 1 9.03 -28.59 -16.29
CA MET A 1 8.20 -27.40 -16.06
C MET A 1 8.85 -26.61 -14.93
N HIS A 2 9.52 -25.51 -15.25
CA HIS A 2 10.00 -24.57 -14.24
C HIS A 2 8.84 -23.66 -13.88
N GLU A 3 8.34 -23.74 -12.65
CA GLU A 3 7.44 -22.73 -12.09
C GLU A 3 8.22 -21.43 -11.96
N SER A 4 7.83 -20.45 -12.77
CA SER A 4 8.25 -19.07 -12.66
C SER A 4 7.76 -18.53 -11.32
N LYS A 5 8.64 -18.45 -10.33
CA LYS A 5 8.37 -17.67 -9.10
C LYS A 5 8.10 -16.23 -9.52
N SER A 6 6.84 -15.83 -9.49
CA SER A 6 6.44 -14.43 -9.56
C SER A 6 7.13 -13.71 -8.41
N GLN A 7 8.19 -12.98 -8.74
CA GLN A 7 8.99 -12.24 -7.76
C GLN A 7 8.11 -11.08 -7.28
N CYS A 8 7.44 -11.26 -6.13
CA CYS A 8 6.72 -10.20 -5.47
C CYS A 8 7.72 -9.07 -5.21
N LYS A 9 7.57 -7.95 -5.94
CA LYS A 9 8.45 -6.79 -5.83
C LYS A 9 8.26 -6.23 -4.42
N ARG A 10 9.18 -6.57 -3.52
CA ARG A 10 9.13 -6.14 -2.11
C ARG A 10 9.36 -4.64 -2.05
N HIS A 11 8.37 -3.90 -1.57
CA HIS A 11 8.41 -2.43 -1.46
C HIS A 11 9.12 -2.04 -0.16
N TRP A 12 10.44 -2.19 -0.12
CA TRP A 12 11.27 -1.85 1.04
C TRP A 12 11.39 -0.34 1.30
N HIS A 13 11.08 0.49 0.30
CA HIS A 13 11.35 1.93 0.32
C HIS A 13 10.64 2.67 1.47
N PRO A 14 9.31 2.47 1.70
CA PRO A 14 8.63 3.12 2.83
C PRO A 14 9.12 2.61 4.20
N ALA A 15 9.46 1.31 4.29
CA ALA A 15 10.02 0.70 5.51
C ALA A 15 11.32 1.36 5.92
N PHE A 16 12.20 1.57 4.94
CA PHE A 16 13.53 2.13 5.17
C PHE A 16 13.44 3.58 5.65
N PHE A 17 12.57 4.38 5.02
CA PHE A 17 12.29 5.74 5.44
C PHE A 17 11.74 5.82 6.87
N ALA A 18 10.78 4.95 7.21
CA ALA A 18 10.24 4.86 8.56
C ALA A 18 11.29 4.38 9.58
N GLY A 19 12.13 3.42 9.21
CA GLY A 19 13.26 2.95 10.05
C GLY A 19 14.23 4.07 10.38
N LEU A 20 14.59 4.91 9.41
CA LEU A 20 15.43 6.09 9.64
C LEU A 20 14.79 7.09 10.60
N GLN A 21 13.49 7.34 10.45
CA GLN A 21 12.75 8.23 11.35
C GLN A 21 12.69 7.72 12.79
N ILE A 22 12.58 6.40 12.98
CA ILE A 22 12.57 5.76 14.29
C ILE A 22 13.94 5.92 14.96
N GLU A 23 15.01 5.54 14.27
CA GLU A 23 16.36 5.51 14.87
C GLU A 23 16.92 6.91 15.15
N LEU A 24 16.60 7.88 14.30
CA LEU A 24 17.06 9.26 14.44
C LEU A 24 16.03 10.15 15.15
N SER A 25 15.08 9.55 15.87
CA SER A 25 13.98 10.27 16.53
C SER A 25 14.46 11.24 17.62
N GLU A 26 15.52 10.91 18.36
CA GLU A 26 16.11 11.78 19.40
C GLU A 26 16.72 13.06 18.79
N GLU A 27 17.22 12.99 17.57
CA GLU A 27 17.83 14.12 16.84
C GLU A 27 16.83 14.82 15.91
N ARG A 28 15.55 14.44 15.93
CA ARG A 28 14.51 14.89 14.98
C ARG A 28 14.37 16.40 14.88
N SER A 29 14.63 17.15 15.96
CA SER A 29 14.58 18.62 15.94
C SER A 29 15.68 19.25 15.07
N ASN A 30 16.75 18.51 14.78
CA ASN A 30 17.88 18.95 13.96
C ASN A 30 17.88 18.29 12.56
N LEU A 31 16.86 17.48 12.24
CA LEU A 31 16.80 16.66 11.02
C LEU A 31 15.52 16.94 10.24
N ILE A 32 15.65 17.02 8.91
CA ILE A 32 14.53 17.09 7.98
C ILE A 32 14.43 15.73 7.28
N PHE A 33 13.26 15.11 7.34
CA PHE A 33 12.99 13.82 6.72
C PHE A 33 12.15 14.03 5.46
N GLU A 34 12.75 13.80 4.30
CA GLU A 34 12.07 13.80 3.00
C GLU A 34 12.11 12.38 2.42
N ASN A 35 10.97 11.86 1.97
CA ASN A 35 10.85 10.49 1.46
C ASN A 35 11.66 10.32 0.17
N GLU A 36 11.56 11.29 -0.75
CA GLU A 36 12.30 11.34 -2.01
C GLU A 36 12.52 12.80 -2.43
N HIS A 37 13.76 13.16 -2.79
CA HIS A 37 14.11 14.49 -3.32
C HIS A 37 14.73 14.37 -4.71
N LEU A 38 14.06 14.90 -5.73
CA LEU A 38 14.54 14.83 -7.11
C LEU A 38 15.59 15.93 -7.37
N LEU A 39 16.84 15.54 -7.57
CA LEU A 39 17.99 16.46 -7.74
C LEU A 39 18.11 17.09 -9.16
N GLY A 40 17.09 16.96 -10.03
CA GLY A 40 17.01 17.61 -11.35
C GLY A 40 16.95 16.65 -12.56
N THR A 41 16.78 17.22 -13.77
CA THR A 41 16.54 16.50 -15.05
C THR A 41 17.80 16.16 -15.87
N LYS A 42 19.00 16.49 -15.38
CA LYS A 42 20.29 16.16 -16.04
C LYS A 42 21.15 15.27 -15.13
N PRO A 43 22.05 14.44 -15.68
CA PRO A 43 22.92 13.60 -14.87
C PRO A 43 23.95 14.50 -14.19
N THR A 44 23.82 14.68 -12.87
CA THR A 44 24.80 15.38 -12.04
C THR A 44 26.03 14.50 -11.86
N GLN A 45 27.16 14.91 -12.44
CA GLN A 45 28.46 14.27 -12.27
C GLN A 45 29.13 14.87 -11.04
N ILE A 46 29.58 14.02 -10.11
CA ILE A 46 30.29 14.44 -8.90
C ILE A 46 31.79 14.25 -9.13
N ASP A 47 32.56 15.34 -9.09
CA ASP A 47 33.99 15.33 -9.39
C ASP A 47 34.86 14.88 -8.20
N VAL A 48 34.54 15.30 -6.96
CA VAL A 48 35.29 14.94 -5.75
C VAL A 48 34.36 14.89 -4.52
N ILE A 49 34.42 13.80 -3.76
CA ILE A 49 33.68 13.61 -2.51
C ILE A 49 34.68 13.59 -1.35
N ILE A 50 34.55 14.52 -0.40
CA ILE A 50 35.30 14.51 0.86
C ILE A 50 34.36 14.09 1.98
N VAL A 51 34.63 12.93 2.59
CA VAL A 51 33.81 12.34 3.64
C VAL A 51 34.43 12.59 5.02
N LYS A 52 33.69 13.26 5.92
CA LYS A 52 34.10 13.39 7.33
C LYS A 52 33.46 12.28 8.17
N LYS A 53 34.29 11.46 8.82
CA LYS A 53 33.87 10.44 9.79
C LYS A 53 33.62 11.10 11.15
N ASN A 54 32.35 11.28 11.52
CA ASN A 54 31.97 11.74 12.87
C ASN A 54 31.54 10.56 13.74
N ASN A 55 30.68 9.68 13.21
CA ASN A 55 30.26 8.41 13.84
C ASN A 55 30.41 7.26 12.81
N PRO A 56 30.67 6.01 13.23
CA PRO A 56 30.62 4.84 12.33
C PRO A 56 29.27 4.76 11.62
N GLY A 57 29.28 4.57 10.30
CA GLY A 57 28.07 4.48 9.47
C GLY A 57 27.35 5.80 9.16
N ILE A 58 27.71 6.95 9.75
CA ILE A 58 27.12 8.26 9.40
C ILE A 58 28.19 9.18 8.82
N TYR A 59 28.00 9.54 7.56
CA TYR A 59 28.99 10.22 6.75
C TYR A 59 28.43 11.52 6.18
N TYR A 60 29.21 12.59 6.28
CA TYR A 60 28.84 13.89 5.71
C TYR A 60 29.78 14.24 4.56
N ILE A 61 29.21 14.53 3.41
CA ILE A 61 29.93 15.16 2.30
C ILE A 61 29.83 16.66 2.46
N LYS A 62 30.97 17.35 2.47
CA LYS A 62 31.04 18.81 2.49
C LYS A 62 31.74 19.29 1.23
N GLY A 63 31.12 20.22 0.50
CA GLY A 63 31.74 20.84 -0.69
C GLY A 63 30.83 21.06 -1.90
N ASP A 64 29.57 20.64 -1.86
CA ASP A 64 28.60 20.81 -2.95
C ASP A 64 27.44 21.75 -2.55
N PHE A 65 26.59 22.17 -3.51
CA PHE A 65 25.46 23.07 -3.26
C PHE A 65 24.39 22.45 -2.35
N VAL A 66 24.33 21.11 -2.31
CA VAL A 66 23.47 20.34 -1.39
C VAL A 66 24.36 19.61 -0.38
N PRO A 67 24.14 19.81 0.93
CA PRO A 67 24.74 18.96 1.95
C PRO A 67 24.21 17.52 1.80
N ILE A 68 25.09 16.56 1.53
CA ILE A 68 24.73 15.13 1.37
C ILE A 68 25.19 14.35 2.60
N GLN A 69 24.29 13.55 3.16
CA GLN A 69 24.58 12.60 4.24
C GLN A 69 24.42 11.17 3.71
N PHE A 70 25.40 10.30 3.97
CA PHE A 70 25.25 8.85 3.78
C PHE A 70 25.06 8.16 5.12
N ILE A 71 24.12 7.22 5.15
CA ILE A 71 23.89 6.31 6.26
C ILE A 71 24.18 4.91 5.75
N VAL A 72 25.28 4.32 6.23
CA VAL A 72 25.72 2.97 5.87
C VAL A 72 25.31 2.02 6.99
N THR A 73 24.18 1.34 6.80
CA THR A 73 23.55 0.52 7.84
C THR A 73 24.42 -0.63 8.36
N SER A 74 25.30 -1.19 7.52
CA SER A 74 26.24 -2.26 7.91
C SER A 74 27.34 -1.80 8.86
N GLU A 75 27.56 -0.50 8.99
CA GLU A 75 28.57 0.09 9.88
C GLU A 75 27.97 0.74 11.13
N LEU A 76 26.64 0.79 11.21
CA LEU A 76 25.92 1.29 12.37
C LEU A 76 25.96 0.27 13.51
N GLU A 77 25.99 0.78 14.74
CA GLU A 77 25.94 -0.06 15.93
C GLU A 77 24.55 -0.70 16.05
N LYS A 78 24.46 -2.03 15.90
CA LYS A 78 23.20 -2.80 15.93
C LYS A 78 22.33 -2.52 17.15
N LYS A 79 22.94 -2.38 18.32
CA LYS A 79 22.20 -2.13 19.57
C LYS A 79 21.45 -0.79 19.57
N LYS A 80 21.97 0.21 18.85
CA LYS A 80 21.38 1.54 18.72
C LYS A 80 20.51 1.71 17.48
N ASN A 81 20.53 0.74 16.56
CA ASN A 81 19.88 0.81 15.25
C ASN A 81 19.10 -0.46 14.96
N LEU A 82 18.34 -0.93 15.96
CA LEU A 82 17.66 -2.22 15.95
C LEU A 82 16.72 -2.35 14.75
N TRP A 83 15.88 -1.36 14.49
CA TRP A 83 14.87 -1.37 13.42
C TRP A 83 15.50 -1.35 12.04
N LEU A 84 16.51 -0.50 11.81
CA LEU A 84 17.25 -0.47 10.54
C LEU A 84 18.00 -1.78 10.30
N TYR A 85 18.57 -2.38 11.34
CA TYR A 85 19.26 -3.66 11.22
C TYR A 85 18.29 -4.82 10.99
N SER A 86 17.08 -4.76 11.56
CA SER A 86 16.04 -5.78 11.39
C SER A 86 15.31 -5.72 10.04
N LEU A 87 15.51 -4.67 9.23
CA LEU A 87 14.99 -4.56 7.86
C LEU A 87 15.79 -5.44 6.87
N THR A 88 15.77 -6.74 7.11
CA THR A 88 16.41 -7.78 6.30
C THR A 88 15.47 -8.96 6.14
N ASP A 89 15.68 -9.80 5.13
CA ASP A 89 15.02 -11.09 4.96
C ASP A 89 15.84 -12.28 5.50
N GLU A 90 16.95 -11.98 6.18
CA GLU A 90 17.84 -12.95 6.83
C GLU A 90 17.96 -12.67 8.33
N LEU A 91 16.82 -12.54 9.04
CA LEU A 91 16.81 -12.37 10.50
C LEU A 91 17.26 -13.67 11.21
N CYS A 92 18.57 -13.85 11.34
CA CYS A 92 19.16 -15.04 11.96
C CYS A 92 19.50 -14.81 13.45
N GLY A 93 18.52 -14.99 14.34
CA GLY A 93 18.79 -15.10 15.77
C GLY A 93 17.57 -14.92 16.67
N GLU A 94 17.26 -15.93 17.49
CA GLU A 94 16.14 -15.90 18.45
C GLU A 94 16.23 -14.68 19.39
N LYS A 95 17.45 -14.33 19.84
CA LYS A 95 17.68 -13.15 20.70
C LYS A 95 17.32 -11.84 20.01
N ASP A 96 17.62 -11.69 18.73
CA ASP A 96 17.35 -10.47 17.96
C ASP A 96 15.84 -10.32 17.73
N VAL A 97 15.15 -11.43 17.41
CA VAL A 97 13.69 -11.47 17.26
C VAL A 97 13.02 -11.10 18.58
N VAL A 98 13.42 -11.73 19.70
CA VAL A 98 12.86 -11.42 21.02
C VAL A 98 13.07 -9.94 21.38
N GLN A 99 14.25 -9.39 21.13
CA GLN A 99 14.53 -7.98 21.39
C GLN A 99 13.66 -7.06 20.52
N LEU A 100 13.50 -7.37 19.23
CA LEU A 100 12.65 -6.62 18.31
C LEU A 100 11.19 -6.61 18.76
N ILE A 101 10.65 -7.78 19.15
CA ILE A 101 9.27 -7.90 19.64
C ILE A 101 9.07 -7.11 20.94
N GLN A 102 10.04 -7.18 21.86
CA GLN A 102 9.98 -6.42 23.12
C GLN A 102 9.99 -4.92 22.87
N GLU A 103 10.80 -4.45 21.92
CA GLU A 103 10.85 -3.03 21.57
C GLU A 103 9.56 -2.59 20.89
N TYR A 104 9.01 -3.39 19.97
CA TYR A 104 7.71 -3.11 19.34
C TYR A 104 6.59 -2.95 20.37
N LYS A 105 6.56 -3.82 21.40
CA LYS A 105 5.55 -3.77 22.46
C LYS A 105 5.53 -2.44 23.22
N LYS A 106 6.65 -1.71 23.30
CA LYS A 106 6.71 -0.39 23.95
C LYS A 106 6.08 0.71 23.11
N HIS A 107 6.02 0.53 21.79
CA HIS A 107 5.55 1.53 20.81
C HIS A 107 4.26 1.08 20.12
N GLN A 108 3.46 0.24 20.77
CA GLN A 108 2.16 -0.19 20.26
C GLN A 108 1.27 1.02 19.92
N ASN A 109 0.56 0.92 18.79
CA ASN A 109 -0.30 1.97 18.23
C ASN A 109 0.44 3.15 17.55
N GLN A 110 1.76 3.10 17.42
CA GLN A 110 2.49 4.05 16.57
C GLN A 110 2.62 3.54 15.14
N TYR A 111 2.08 4.29 14.18
CA TYR A 111 2.01 3.90 12.76
C TYR A 111 3.38 3.57 12.13
N LEU A 112 4.44 4.31 12.47
CA LEU A 112 5.78 4.07 11.92
C LEU A 112 6.34 2.71 12.36
N TYR A 113 6.21 2.39 13.64
CA TYR A 113 6.66 1.12 14.20
C TYR A 113 5.87 -0.06 13.63
N GLU A 114 4.56 0.11 13.46
CA GLU A 114 3.69 -0.86 12.80
C GLU A 114 4.11 -1.10 11.35
N SER A 115 4.29 -0.04 10.57
CA SER A 115 4.68 -0.13 9.15
C SER A 115 6.01 -0.85 8.97
N VAL A 116 7.00 -0.55 9.81
CA VAL A 116 8.31 -1.20 9.76
C VAL A 116 8.20 -2.67 10.19
N MET A 117 7.50 -2.94 11.29
CA MET A 117 7.36 -4.29 11.83
C MET A 117 6.60 -5.23 10.88
N ASP A 118 5.54 -4.74 10.24
CA ASP A 118 4.75 -5.46 9.24
C ASP A 118 5.62 -5.91 8.04
N ILE A 119 6.55 -5.05 7.60
CA ILE A 119 7.48 -5.38 6.52
C ILE A 119 8.50 -6.44 6.98
N ILE A 120 9.02 -6.32 8.20
CA ILE A 120 9.97 -7.29 8.79
C ILE A 120 9.33 -8.68 8.92
N VAL A 121 8.13 -8.76 9.49
CA VAL A 121 7.41 -10.04 9.69
C VAL A 121 7.10 -10.70 8.36
N ARG A 122 6.60 -9.94 7.37
CA ARG A 122 6.32 -10.48 6.03
C ARG A 122 7.57 -10.98 5.31
N ALA A 123 8.70 -10.29 5.45
CA ALA A 123 9.96 -10.71 4.85
C ALA A 123 10.52 -11.99 5.47
N ASN A 124 10.17 -12.29 6.73
CA ASN A 124 10.72 -13.42 7.51
C ASN A 124 9.61 -14.36 8.00
N ALA A 125 8.51 -14.52 7.26
CA ALA A 125 7.29 -15.18 7.73
C ALA A 125 7.51 -16.59 8.29
N ASP A 126 8.43 -17.37 7.73
CA ASP A 126 8.68 -18.74 8.18
C ASP A 126 9.36 -18.78 9.56
N MET A 127 10.20 -17.79 9.89
CA MET A 127 10.80 -17.63 11.21
C MET A 127 9.78 -17.31 12.30
N PHE A 128 8.73 -16.55 11.96
CA PHE A 128 7.72 -16.14 12.94
C PHE A 128 6.69 -17.24 13.21
N LYS A 129 6.42 -18.13 12.23
CA LYS A 129 5.54 -19.30 12.38
C LYS A 129 6.09 -20.38 13.32
N GLU A 130 7.41 -20.52 13.42
CA GLU A 130 8.08 -21.55 14.23
C GLU A 130 8.38 -21.08 15.68
N GLY A 131 8.05 -19.83 16.01
CA GLY A 131 8.41 -19.20 17.29
C GLY A 131 7.40 -19.42 18.43
N ASP A 132 7.94 -19.48 19.65
CA ASP A 132 7.25 -19.70 20.93
C ASP A 132 6.14 -18.67 21.24
N ASN A 133 5.38 -18.86 22.33
CA ASN A 133 4.18 -18.07 22.75
C ASN A 133 4.24 -16.54 22.54
N VAL A 134 5.41 -15.90 22.60
CA VAL A 134 5.60 -14.45 22.41
C VAL A 134 5.37 -14.02 20.95
N CYS A 135 5.74 -14.84 19.96
CA CYS A 135 5.45 -14.60 18.55
C CYS A 135 3.94 -14.67 18.29
N ARG A 136 3.26 -15.65 18.90
CA ARG A 136 1.80 -15.82 18.73
C ARG A 136 1.00 -14.62 19.23
N ALA A 137 1.33 -14.10 20.41
CA ALA A 137 0.66 -12.92 20.97
C ALA A 137 0.92 -11.64 20.13
N LEU A 138 2.07 -11.57 19.46
CA LEU A 138 2.39 -10.47 18.55
C LEU A 138 1.64 -10.61 17.22
N GLU A 139 1.66 -11.80 16.63
CA GLU A 139 0.91 -12.14 15.41
C GLU A 139 -0.56 -11.84 15.60
N GLU A 140 -1.16 -12.21 16.73
CA GLU A 140 -2.57 -11.94 17.00
C GLU A 140 -2.90 -10.44 16.99
N ILE A 141 -2.05 -9.60 17.59
CA ILE A 141 -2.24 -8.14 17.60
C ILE A 141 -2.13 -7.56 16.18
N MET A 142 -1.15 -8.03 15.39
CA MET A 142 -0.94 -7.54 14.02
C MET A 142 -2.01 -8.02 13.06
N LEU A 143 -2.36 -9.31 13.11
CA LEU A 143 -3.38 -9.92 12.27
C LEU A 143 -4.73 -9.27 12.51
N LYS A 144 -5.10 -9.06 13.79
CA LYS A 144 -6.35 -8.39 14.14
C LYS A 144 -6.44 -6.99 13.53
N ARG A 145 -5.38 -6.19 13.63
CA ARG A 145 -5.38 -4.81 13.13
C ARG A 145 -5.38 -4.75 11.59
N MET A 146 -4.68 -5.68 10.95
CA MET A 146 -4.66 -5.81 9.49
C MET A 146 -6.03 -6.25 8.94
N GLN A 147 -6.74 -7.13 9.66
CA GLN A 147 -8.11 -7.51 9.34
C GLN A 147 -9.06 -6.31 9.46
N GLU A 148 -8.96 -5.53 10.53
CA GLU A 148 -9.77 -4.31 10.72
C GLU A 148 -9.54 -3.29 9.57
N GLU A 149 -8.30 -3.08 9.13
CA GLU A 149 -8.00 -2.20 7.98
C GLU A 149 -8.59 -2.75 6.68
N LEU A 150 -8.48 -4.06 6.44
CA LEU A 150 -9.02 -4.70 5.23
C LEU A 150 -10.54 -4.55 5.18
N GLU A 151 -11.24 -4.83 6.28
CA GLU A 151 -12.70 -4.68 6.40
C GLU A 151 -13.14 -3.23 6.13
N GLU A 152 -12.39 -2.24 6.64
CA GLU A 152 -12.69 -0.83 6.39
C GLU A 152 -12.50 -0.47 4.91
N ARG A 153 -11.43 -0.96 4.27
CA ARG A 153 -11.17 -0.73 2.83
C ARG A 153 -12.22 -1.39 1.96
N GLU A 154 -12.66 -2.60 2.30
CA GLU A 154 -13.75 -3.28 1.61
C GLU A 154 -15.06 -2.50 1.74
N ARG A 155 -15.39 -2.05 2.95
CA ARG A 155 -16.60 -1.24 3.20
C ARG A 155 -16.58 0.06 2.39
N LEU A 156 -15.44 0.74 2.34
CA LEU A 156 -15.25 1.95 1.54
C LEU A 156 -15.40 1.65 0.04
N GLY A 157 -14.77 0.57 -0.44
CA GLY A 157 -14.88 0.13 -1.84
C GLY A 157 -16.33 -0.15 -2.25
N VAL A 158 -17.08 -0.86 -1.41
CA VAL A 158 -18.51 -1.13 -1.63
C VAL A 158 -19.33 0.15 -1.67
N ASN A 159 -19.14 1.05 -0.71
CA ASN A 159 -19.88 2.32 -0.66
C ASN A 159 -19.58 3.20 -1.88
N ILE A 160 -18.30 3.28 -2.28
CA ILE A 160 -17.88 4.00 -3.49
C ILE A 160 -18.53 3.38 -4.73
N GLY A 161 -18.48 2.05 -4.87
CA GLY A 161 -19.09 1.35 -6.00
C GLY A 161 -20.60 1.54 -6.10
N ILE A 162 -21.33 1.47 -4.97
CA ILE A 162 -22.77 1.73 -4.92
C ILE A 162 -23.06 3.18 -5.32
N SER A 163 -22.34 4.14 -4.73
CA SER A 163 -22.53 5.56 -5.02
C SER A 163 -22.26 5.88 -6.50
N GLN A 164 -21.18 5.34 -7.06
CA GLN A 164 -20.85 5.48 -8.48
C GLN A 164 -21.92 4.85 -9.37
N GLY A 165 -22.39 3.64 -9.04
CA GLY A 165 -23.44 2.96 -9.81
C GLY A 165 -24.76 3.71 -9.83
N ILE A 166 -25.15 4.35 -8.72
CA ILE A 166 -26.34 5.22 -8.65
C ILE A 166 -26.16 6.45 -9.55
N ILE A 167 -25.03 7.15 -9.43
CA ILE A 167 -24.73 8.35 -10.23
C ILE A 167 -24.71 8.02 -11.73
N GLN A 168 -24.04 6.93 -12.12
CA GLN A 168 -24.00 6.46 -13.51
C GLN A 168 -25.41 6.08 -14.01
N GLY A 169 -26.19 5.38 -13.19
CA GLY A 169 -27.56 4.99 -13.53
C GLY A 169 -28.47 6.21 -13.79
N GLU A 170 -28.36 7.25 -12.96
CA GLU A 170 -29.09 8.50 -13.16
C GLU A 170 -28.63 9.22 -14.43
N GLN A 171 -27.32 9.30 -14.69
CA GLN A 171 -26.78 9.91 -15.91
C GLN A 171 -27.27 9.19 -17.18
N TYR A 172 -27.22 7.86 -17.19
CA TYR A 172 -27.73 7.07 -18.31
C TYR A 172 -29.21 7.30 -18.55
N PHE A 173 -30.00 7.36 -17.48
CA PHE A 173 -31.44 7.61 -17.59
C PHE A 173 -31.75 9.02 -18.10
N VAL A 174 -30.99 10.04 -17.68
CA VAL A 174 -31.11 11.42 -18.19
C VAL A 174 -30.79 11.48 -19.68
N LEU A 175 -29.69 10.88 -20.11
CA LEU A 175 -29.27 10.85 -21.52
C LEU A 175 -30.30 10.14 -22.40
N LEU A 176 -30.82 9.00 -21.93
CA LEU A 176 -31.84 8.25 -22.64
C LEU A 176 -33.13 9.06 -22.76
N THR A 177 -33.55 9.71 -21.67
CA THR A 177 -34.76 10.55 -21.68
C THR A 177 -34.61 11.71 -22.66
N GLN A 178 -33.46 12.41 -22.67
CA GLN A 178 -33.19 13.48 -23.63
C GLN A 178 -33.24 13.00 -25.08
N SER A 179 -32.64 11.83 -25.36
CA SER A 179 -32.60 11.25 -26.71
C SER A 179 -34.01 10.86 -27.19
N LEU A 180 -34.78 10.15 -26.36
CA LEU A 180 -36.15 9.74 -26.69
C LEU A 180 -37.10 10.93 -26.86
N LEU A 181 -36.94 11.99 -26.05
CA LEU A 181 -37.73 13.21 -26.19
C LEU A 181 -37.40 13.95 -27.49
N SER A 182 -36.11 14.00 -27.87
CA SER A 182 -35.66 14.62 -29.13
C SER A 182 -36.25 13.89 -30.35
N ASP A 183 -36.33 12.57 -30.28
CA ASP A 183 -36.89 11.72 -31.33
C ASP A 183 -38.42 11.56 -31.24
N SER A 184 -39.08 12.25 -30.30
CA SER A 184 -40.53 12.17 -30.04
C SER A 184 -41.05 10.74 -29.72
N ARG A 185 -40.19 9.87 -29.19
CA ARG A 185 -40.47 8.46 -28.84
C ARG A 185 -41.02 8.30 -27.42
N ILE A 186 -42.09 9.03 -27.10
CA ILE A 186 -42.68 9.06 -25.74
C ILE A 186 -43.23 7.69 -25.30
N ASN A 187 -43.79 6.90 -26.22
CA ASN A 187 -44.29 5.55 -25.91
C ASN A 187 -43.14 4.60 -25.50
N ASP A 188 -41.97 4.74 -26.11
CA ASP A 188 -40.79 3.95 -25.75
C ASP A 188 -40.25 4.36 -24.38
N LEU A 189 -40.31 5.64 -24.03
CA LEU A 189 -39.98 6.10 -22.68
C LEU A 189 -40.92 5.48 -21.63
N GLN A 190 -42.23 5.47 -21.88
CA GLN A 190 -43.20 4.85 -20.98
C GLN A 190 -42.92 3.35 -20.78
N LYS A 191 -42.58 2.64 -21.86
CA LYS A 191 -42.21 1.23 -21.79
C LYS A 191 -40.88 1.01 -21.07
N ALA A 192 -39.90 1.87 -21.30
CA ALA A 192 -38.57 1.80 -20.69
C ALA A 192 -38.57 2.06 -19.19
N ILE A 193 -39.55 2.77 -18.62
CA ILE A 193 -39.67 2.95 -17.16
C ILE A 193 -39.95 1.60 -16.47
N VAL A 194 -40.82 0.80 -17.08
CA VAL A 194 -41.34 -0.44 -16.47
C VAL A 194 -40.50 -1.66 -16.86
N ASP A 195 -39.99 -1.70 -18.08
CA ASP A 195 -39.25 -2.83 -18.62
C ASP A 195 -37.74 -2.53 -18.68
N CYS A 196 -36.98 -3.19 -17.80
CA CYS A 196 -35.55 -2.99 -17.67
C CYS A 196 -34.75 -3.56 -18.84
N ASP A 197 -35.21 -4.64 -19.48
CA ASP A 197 -34.53 -5.26 -20.62
C ASP A 197 -34.78 -4.44 -21.89
N PHE A 198 -36.00 -3.95 -22.07
CA PHE A 198 -36.31 -2.98 -23.12
C PHE A 198 -35.50 -1.69 -22.96
N ARG A 199 -35.39 -1.16 -21.73
CA ARG A 199 -34.54 0.01 -21.42
C ARG A 199 -33.06 -0.26 -21.73
N ARG A 200 -32.56 -1.45 -21.43
CA ARG A 200 -31.18 -1.86 -21.78
C ARG A 200 -30.97 -1.88 -23.30
N GLY A 201 -31.96 -2.37 -24.05
CA GLY A 201 -31.95 -2.33 -25.52
C GLY A 201 -31.83 -0.90 -26.06
N LEU A 202 -32.55 0.05 -25.47
CA LEU A 202 -32.46 1.47 -25.84
C LEU A 202 -31.11 2.10 -25.47
N TYR A 203 -30.52 1.75 -24.32
CA TYR A 203 -29.16 2.20 -24.00
C TYR A 203 -28.15 1.74 -25.07
N MET A 204 -28.27 0.50 -25.55
CA MET A 204 -27.44 0.01 -26.64
C MET A 204 -27.70 0.76 -27.95
N GLU A 205 -28.97 1.01 -28.28
CA GLU A 205 -29.38 1.75 -29.48
C GLU A 205 -28.74 3.15 -29.54
N TYR A 206 -28.85 3.93 -28.46
CA TYR A 206 -28.28 5.28 -28.36
C TYR A 206 -26.80 5.31 -27.95
N GLY A 207 -26.20 4.15 -27.69
CA GLY A 207 -24.80 4.04 -27.29
C GLY A 207 -24.47 4.61 -25.92
N ILE A 208 -25.45 4.62 -25.02
CA ILE A 208 -25.33 5.13 -23.66
C ILE A 208 -24.60 4.08 -22.81
N GLY A 209 -23.42 4.42 -22.30
CA GLY A 209 -22.62 3.55 -21.42
C GLY A 209 -21.68 2.55 -22.13
N ARG A 210 -21.40 2.72 -23.43
CA ARG A 210 -20.47 1.85 -24.18
C ARG A 210 -19.00 2.00 -23.78
N ASP A 211 -18.59 3.14 -23.21
CA ASP A 211 -17.18 3.43 -22.90
C ASP A 211 -16.74 2.94 -21.50
N GLU A 212 -17.65 2.44 -20.66
CA GLU A 212 -17.36 2.11 -19.25
C GLU A 212 -17.40 0.61 -18.91
N GLY A 213 -17.29 -0.28 -19.90
CA GLY A 213 -17.09 -1.72 -19.67
C GLY A 213 -18.33 -2.43 -19.09
N PHE A 214 -19.33 -2.67 -19.94
CA PHE A 214 -20.38 -3.64 -19.67
C PHE A 214 -19.77 -5.05 -19.71
N CYS A 215 -19.24 -5.55 -18.59
CA CYS A 215 -18.96 -6.98 -18.47
C CYS A 215 -20.30 -7.73 -18.48
N GLU A 216 -20.58 -8.43 -19.58
CA GLU A 216 -21.63 -9.43 -19.64
C GLU A 216 -21.42 -10.42 -18.48
N ARG A 217 -22.33 -10.41 -17.50
CA ARG A 217 -22.43 -11.51 -16.56
C ARG A 217 -23.10 -12.65 -17.30
N ASP A 218 -22.31 -13.49 -17.93
CA ASP A 218 -22.74 -14.85 -18.23
C ASP A 218 -23.00 -15.55 -16.89
N GLY A 219 -24.27 -15.89 -16.67
CA GLY A 219 -24.74 -16.60 -15.50
C GLY A 219 -24.21 -18.03 -15.49
N SER A 220 -23.11 -18.26 -14.79
CA SER A 220 -22.75 -19.56 -14.25
C SER A 220 -21.76 -19.42 -13.08
N GLY A 221 -22.17 -18.70 -12.04
CA GLY A 221 -21.51 -18.73 -10.75
C GLY A 221 -22.35 -19.54 -9.78
N SER A 222 -22.21 -20.88 -9.82
CA SER A 222 -22.77 -21.74 -8.79
C SER A 222 -22.22 -21.30 -7.43
N SER A 223 -23.15 -20.88 -6.58
CA SER A 223 -22.95 -20.74 -5.14
C SER A 223 -22.57 -22.10 -4.57
N ASP A 224 -21.34 -22.24 -4.11
CA ASP A 224 -20.97 -23.22 -3.07
C ASP A 224 -20.06 -22.53 -2.06
N TYR A 225 -20.69 -21.79 -1.14
CA TYR A 225 -20.20 -21.68 0.22
C TYR A 225 -20.71 -22.90 0.98
N LEU A 226 -19.83 -23.77 1.44
CA LEU A 226 -20.03 -24.64 2.62
C LEU A 226 -18.71 -25.31 3.04
N ILE A 227 -18.26 -24.90 4.23
CA ILE A 227 -17.34 -25.54 5.21
C ILE A 227 -15.87 -25.62 4.81
#